data_AF-A0A562TI84-F1
#
_entry.id   AF-A0A562TI84-F1
#
_cell.length_a   1.000
_cell.length_b   1.000
_cell.length_c   1.000
_cell.angle_alpha   90.00
_cell.angle_beta   90.00
_cell.angle_gamma   90.00
#
_symmetry.space_group_name_H-M   'P 1'
#
loop_
_entity.id
_entity.type
_entity.pdbx_description
1 polymer ?
#
loop_
_entity_poly.entity_id
_entity_poly.type
_entity_poly.pdbx_seq_one_letter_code
_entity_poly.pdbx_strand_id
1 'polypeptide(L)'
;MAASSKTSAGTRTKSASSRSRSAARNAAPAIIEFDKDQELHAYREMLLIRRFEEKAGQLYGMGLIGGFCHLYIGQEAVVIGMQMAKVDGDQMITAYRDHGHMLAMGLDPKGVMAELTGRRGGLSKGKGGSMHMFSKEKDFYGGHGIVGAQVSLGTGLGFANKYRENGNVSMTFFGDGASNQGQVYESFNMAELWKLPVIYVIENNKYGMGTSVERSSSMTDLSQRGASFGIPGEKVDGMDVRAVMAASQKALEWCREGKGPYILEMVTYRYRGHSMSDPAKYRSKDEVQKMRTEHDPIEQVRKRLLDNKWATEDELKGIDKDVRAAVAESAEFAQTDPEPDPSELYTDILL
;
A
#
# COMPACT_ATOMS: atom_id res chain seq x y z
N MET A 1 -31.40 1.51 -85.30
CA MET A 1 -30.31 2.38 -85.78
C MET A 1 -29.22 2.42 -84.71
N ALA A 2 -27.95 2.20 -85.10
CA ALA A 2 -26.68 2.37 -84.36
C ALA A 2 -26.54 1.63 -83.00
N ALA A 3 -25.71 0.58 -82.81
CA ALA A 3 -24.22 0.50 -82.82
C ALA A 3 -23.58 1.62 -81.99
N SER A 4 -22.62 1.48 -81.08
CA SER A 4 -21.66 0.44 -80.62
C SER A 4 -21.00 1.07 -79.36
N SER A 5 -20.62 0.38 -78.29
CA SER A 5 -19.30 -0.24 -78.15
C SER A 5 -19.05 -0.65 -76.69
N LYS A 6 -18.14 -1.62 -76.53
CA LYS A 6 -17.80 -2.38 -75.33
C LYS A 6 -16.92 -1.59 -74.36
N THR A 7 -16.91 -1.98 -73.08
CA THR A 7 -15.65 -2.38 -72.39
C THR A 7 -15.94 -3.16 -71.11
N SER A 8 -15.24 -4.28 -70.96
CA SER A 8 -15.15 -5.15 -69.80
C SER A 8 -14.12 -4.65 -68.78
N ALA A 9 -14.44 -4.74 -67.50
CA ALA A 9 -13.47 -4.91 -66.41
C ALA A 9 -14.19 -5.71 -65.33
N GLY A 10 -13.68 -6.83 -64.81
CA GLY A 10 -12.30 -7.06 -64.43
C GLY A 10 -12.28 -7.17 -62.90
N THR A 11 -12.34 -8.42 -62.45
CA THR A 11 -12.31 -8.93 -61.08
C THR A 11 -11.35 -8.16 -60.15
N ARG A 12 -11.82 -7.82 -58.93
CA ARG A 12 -11.00 -7.70 -57.72
C ARG A 12 -11.88 -7.59 -56.48
N THR A 13 -12.19 -8.73 -55.88
CA THR A 13 -12.47 -8.87 -54.45
C THR A 13 -11.25 -8.36 -53.68
N LYS A 14 -11.36 -7.17 -53.07
CA LYS A 14 -10.37 -6.70 -52.09
C LYS A 14 -10.84 -7.14 -50.71
N SER A 15 -10.10 -8.11 -50.15
CA SER A 15 -10.09 -8.47 -48.74
C SER A 15 -9.72 -7.26 -47.90
N ALA A 16 -10.67 -6.68 -47.17
CA ALA A 16 -10.40 -5.74 -46.11
C ALA A 16 -10.17 -6.53 -44.80
N SER A 17 -8.97 -7.09 -44.65
CA SER A 17 -8.48 -7.53 -43.34
C SER A 17 -7.90 -6.31 -42.61
N SER A 18 -8.74 -5.53 -41.93
CA SER A 18 -8.26 -4.51 -40.99
C SER A 18 -8.51 -4.98 -39.56
N ARG A 19 -7.54 -5.76 -39.10
CA ARG A 19 -7.09 -5.96 -37.71
C ARG A 19 -8.06 -5.46 -36.64
N SER A 20 -8.82 -6.38 -36.05
CA SER A 20 -9.27 -6.20 -34.68
C SER A 20 -8.01 -5.95 -33.82
N ARG A 21 -7.90 -4.74 -33.26
CA ARG A 21 -7.04 -4.55 -32.09
C ARG A 21 -7.73 -5.34 -30.99
N SER A 22 -7.34 -6.61 -30.84
CA SER A 22 -7.62 -7.35 -29.63
C SER A 22 -7.08 -6.48 -28.49
N ALA A 23 -7.97 -5.97 -27.65
CA ALA A 23 -7.60 -5.53 -26.31
C ALA A 23 -6.77 -6.68 -25.73
N ALA A 24 -5.47 -6.43 -25.55
CA ALA A 24 -4.61 -7.37 -24.85
C ALA A 24 -5.26 -7.55 -23.48
N ARG A 25 -5.84 -8.73 -23.25
CA ARG A 25 -6.22 -9.12 -21.90
C ARG A 25 -4.92 -9.06 -21.11
N ASN A 26 -4.82 -8.10 -20.20
CA ASN A 26 -3.76 -8.05 -19.19
C ASN A 26 -3.80 -9.41 -18.48
N ALA A 27 -2.91 -10.32 -18.89
CA ALA A 27 -2.61 -11.48 -18.06
C ALA A 27 -2.09 -10.91 -16.74
N ALA A 28 -2.63 -11.39 -15.61
CA ALA A 28 -2.07 -11.08 -14.32
C ALA A 28 -0.55 -11.35 -14.38
N PRO A 29 0.31 -10.47 -13.84
CA PRO A 29 1.73 -10.72 -13.81
C PRO A 29 1.97 -12.12 -13.23
N ALA A 30 2.91 -12.85 -13.84
CA ALA A 30 3.26 -14.18 -13.35
C ALA A 30 3.64 -14.05 -11.87
N ILE A 31 2.92 -14.75 -11.00
CA ILE A 31 3.22 -14.78 -9.57
C ILE A 31 4.65 -15.30 -9.44
N ILE A 32 5.54 -14.48 -8.86
CA ILE A 32 6.91 -14.90 -8.63
C ILE A 32 6.92 -15.97 -7.54
N GLU A 33 7.71 -17.02 -7.76
CA GLU A 33 7.94 -18.03 -6.74
C GLU A 33 8.99 -17.50 -5.77
N PHE A 34 8.64 -17.42 -4.49
CA PHE A 34 9.59 -17.14 -3.43
C PHE A 34 10.40 -18.39 -3.10
N ASP A 35 11.67 -18.20 -2.76
CA ASP A 35 12.42 -19.22 -2.06
C ASP A 35 11.99 -19.34 -0.58
N LYS A 36 12.59 -20.29 0.14
CA LYS A 36 12.28 -20.54 1.56
C LYS A 36 12.53 -19.30 2.42
N ASP A 37 13.62 -18.57 2.19
CA ASP A 37 14.02 -17.46 3.05
C ASP A 37 13.11 -16.25 2.82
N GLN A 38 12.73 -16.00 1.58
CA GLN A 38 11.74 -14.97 1.21
C GLN A 38 10.36 -15.25 1.82
N GLU A 39 9.88 -16.50 1.80
CA GLU A 39 8.60 -16.83 2.47
C GLU A 39 8.68 -16.68 3.98
N LEU A 40 9.77 -17.15 4.62
CA LEU A 40 9.95 -17.01 6.06
C LEU A 40 10.05 -15.55 6.49
N HIS A 41 10.76 -14.73 5.70
CA HIS A 41 10.84 -13.29 5.92
C HIS A 41 9.46 -12.63 5.81
N ALA A 42 8.75 -12.84 4.68
CA ALA A 42 7.42 -12.29 4.48
C ALA A 42 6.44 -12.73 5.59
N TYR A 43 6.49 -14.00 6.00
CA TYR A 43 5.68 -14.52 7.10
C TYR A 43 5.94 -13.78 8.41
N ARG A 44 7.22 -13.64 8.79
CA ARG A 44 7.63 -13.00 10.04
C ARG A 44 7.23 -11.52 10.07
N GLU A 45 7.50 -10.78 9.00
CA GLU A 45 7.25 -9.34 8.94
C GLU A 45 5.74 -9.03 8.92
N MET A 46 4.95 -9.79 8.16
CA MET A 46 3.49 -9.63 8.20
C MET A 46 2.90 -10.02 9.57
N LEU A 47 3.44 -11.06 10.22
CA LEU A 47 3.05 -11.40 11.59
C LEU A 47 3.40 -10.29 12.57
N LEU A 48 4.58 -9.67 12.44
CA LEU A 48 4.97 -8.54 13.28
C LEU A 48 3.95 -7.41 13.19
N ILE A 49 3.59 -7.00 11.97
CA ILE A 49 2.55 -5.99 11.76
C ILE A 49 1.23 -6.45 12.41
N ARG A 50 0.75 -7.67 12.11
CA ARG A 50 -0.52 -8.17 12.65
C ARG A 50 -0.55 -8.15 14.18
N ARG A 51 0.49 -8.67 14.84
CA ARG A 51 0.55 -8.76 16.30
C ARG A 51 0.73 -7.40 16.96
N PHE A 52 1.52 -6.52 16.35
CA PHE A 52 1.68 -5.14 16.78
C PHE A 52 0.34 -4.41 16.77
N GLU A 53 -0.39 -4.49 15.66
CA GLU A 53 -1.69 -3.87 15.46
C GLU A 53 -2.77 -4.43 16.41
N GLU A 54 -2.76 -5.75 16.66
CA GLU A 54 -3.62 -6.38 17.67
C GLU A 54 -3.33 -5.84 19.08
N LYS A 55 -2.06 -5.63 19.42
CA LYS A 55 -1.65 -5.05 20.70
C LYS A 55 -2.01 -3.57 20.80
N ALA A 56 -1.81 -2.78 19.74
CA ALA A 56 -2.22 -1.38 19.68
C ALA A 56 -3.74 -1.26 19.89
N GLY A 57 -4.54 -2.14 19.27
CA GLY A 57 -5.99 -2.21 19.51
C GLY A 57 -6.36 -2.50 20.97
N GLN A 58 -5.60 -3.35 21.67
CA GLN A 58 -5.80 -3.60 23.11
C GLN A 58 -5.50 -2.37 23.95
N LEU A 59 -4.34 -1.71 23.72
CA LEU A 59 -3.94 -0.51 24.45
C LEU A 59 -4.91 0.65 24.22
N TYR A 60 -5.44 0.80 23.01
CA TYR A 60 -6.50 1.76 22.72
C TYR A 60 -7.77 1.46 23.53
N GLY A 61 -8.20 0.20 23.60
CA GLY A 61 -9.34 -0.22 24.41
C GLY A 61 -9.14 0.01 25.92
N MET A 62 -7.90 0.03 26.39
CA MET A 62 -7.51 0.39 27.76
C MET A 62 -7.42 1.91 28.00
N GLY A 63 -7.60 2.74 26.96
CA GLY A 63 -7.49 4.20 27.04
C GLY A 63 -6.06 4.73 27.06
N LEU A 64 -5.07 3.91 26.70
CA LEU A 64 -3.65 4.30 26.71
C LEU A 64 -3.19 4.98 25.40
N ILE A 65 -3.98 4.86 24.33
CA ILE A 65 -3.75 5.56 23.06
C ILE A 65 -4.85 6.62 22.91
N GLY A 66 -4.43 7.88 22.82
CA GLY A 66 -5.33 9.02 22.62
C GLY A 66 -5.70 9.24 21.14
N GLY A 67 -6.80 9.96 20.90
CA GLY A 67 -7.20 10.36 19.55
C GLY A 67 -7.76 9.20 18.70
N PHE A 68 -7.35 9.14 17.43
CA PHE A 68 -7.81 8.11 16.50
C PHE A 68 -6.76 7.04 16.27
N CYS A 69 -7.13 5.77 16.43
CA CYS A 69 -6.27 4.62 16.14
C CYS A 69 -6.75 3.86 14.91
N HIS A 70 -5.93 3.80 13.85
CA HIS A 70 -6.26 3.22 12.54
C HIS A 70 -5.41 2.00 12.25
N LEU A 71 -5.96 0.81 12.51
CA LEU A 71 -5.16 -0.42 12.42
C LEU A 71 -4.96 -0.92 10.99
N TYR A 72 -3.76 -1.36 10.62
CA TYR A 72 -3.44 -1.86 9.27
C TYR A 72 -3.83 -3.34 9.02
N ILE A 73 -4.59 -3.93 9.94
CA ILE A 73 -4.97 -5.36 9.92
C ILE A 73 -5.71 -5.77 8.64
N GLY A 74 -5.13 -6.72 7.91
CA GLY A 74 -5.65 -7.31 6.68
C GLY A 74 -4.97 -6.79 5.39
N GLN A 75 -4.05 -5.83 5.51
CA GLN A 75 -3.35 -5.23 4.37
C GLN A 75 -1.84 -5.52 4.38
N GLU A 76 -1.36 -6.42 5.25
CA GLU A 76 0.07 -6.61 5.54
C GLU A 76 0.88 -7.01 4.30
N ALA A 77 0.32 -7.83 3.41
CA ALA A 77 0.98 -8.25 2.18
C ALA A 77 1.29 -7.09 1.23
N VAL A 78 0.47 -6.03 1.24
CA VAL A 78 0.66 -4.87 0.38
C VAL A 78 1.96 -4.16 0.71
N VAL A 79 2.17 -3.83 1.98
CA VAL A 79 3.35 -3.06 2.37
C VAL A 79 4.62 -3.92 2.39
N ILE A 80 4.53 -5.19 2.80
CA ILE A 80 5.68 -6.09 2.80
C ILE A 80 6.11 -6.43 1.38
N GLY A 81 5.19 -6.72 0.46
CA GLY A 81 5.55 -7.01 -0.94
C GLY A 81 6.20 -5.80 -1.62
N MET A 82 5.69 -4.58 -1.37
CA MET A 82 6.31 -3.34 -1.86
C MET A 82 7.71 -3.13 -1.26
N GLN A 83 7.87 -3.40 0.04
CA GLN A 83 9.15 -3.22 0.73
C GLN A 83 10.21 -4.24 0.25
N MET A 84 9.82 -5.49 -0.01
CA MET A 84 10.74 -6.51 -0.53
C MET A 84 11.25 -6.19 -1.95
N ALA A 85 10.53 -5.36 -2.71
CA ALA A 85 10.95 -4.89 -4.03
C ALA A 85 11.75 -3.57 -4.01
N LYS A 86 11.68 -2.84 -2.90
CA LYS A 86 12.30 -1.52 -2.70
C LYS A 86 13.83 -1.62 -2.71
N VAL A 87 14.51 -0.56 -3.15
CA VAL A 87 15.95 -0.38 -2.92
C VAL A 87 16.24 0.80 -2.01
N ASP A 88 17.45 0.88 -1.46
CA ASP A 88 17.87 1.98 -0.60
C ASP A 88 17.70 3.34 -1.29
N GLY A 89 17.19 4.33 -0.55
CA GLY A 89 16.89 5.67 -1.04
C GLY A 89 15.52 5.86 -1.67
N ASP A 90 14.81 4.80 -2.08
CA ASP A 90 13.37 4.94 -2.41
C ASP A 90 12.60 5.44 -1.19
N GLN A 91 11.59 6.27 -1.43
CA GLN A 91 10.79 6.85 -0.36
C GLN A 91 9.42 6.19 -0.29
N MET A 92 8.86 6.12 0.92
CA MET A 92 7.49 5.69 1.14
C MET A 92 6.71 6.82 1.81
N ILE A 93 5.55 7.16 1.25
CA ILE A 93 4.64 8.18 1.78
C ILE A 93 3.23 7.62 1.82
N THR A 94 2.51 7.80 2.93
CA THR A 94 1.20 7.19 3.16
C THR A 94 0.27 8.07 4.00
N ALA A 95 -1.01 7.68 4.08
CA ALA A 95 -2.01 8.33 4.93
C ALA A 95 -1.86 7.93 6.41
N TYR A 96 -2.85 8.25 7.23
CA TYR A 96 -2.94 7.96 8.67
C TYR A 96 -3.02 6.49 9.10
N ARG A 97 -2.94 5.52 8.17
CA ARG A 97 -2.96 4.08 8.50
C ARG A 97 -1.57 3.48 8.30
N ASP A 98 -0.61 4.03 9.04
CA ASP A 98 0.81 4.00 8.71
C ASP A 98 1.66 3.10 9.63
N HIS A 99 1.10 2.51 10.69
CA HIS A 99 1.90 1.77 11.68
C HIS A 99 2.59 0.57 11.04
N GLY A 100 1.84 -0.22 10.28
CA GLY A 100 2.38 -1.33 9.49
C GLY A 100 3.44 -0.88 8.47
N HIS A 101 3.32 0.32 7.92
CA HIS A 101 4.34 0.86 7.01
C HIS A 101 5.63 1.21 7.72
N MET A 102 5.56 1.79 8.92
CA MET A 102 6.77 2.07 9.71
C MET A 102 7.53 0.80 10.06
N LEU A 103 6.80 -0.24 10.48
CA LEU A 103 7.38 -1.53 10.81
C LEU A 103 8.04 -2.16 9.58
N ALA A 104 7.36 -2.13 8.42
CA ALA A 104 7.93 -2.61 7.16
C ALA A 104 9.21 -1.84 6.77
N MET A 105 9.26 -0.54 7.02
CA MET A 105 10.45 0.29 6.77
C MET A 105 11.57 0.09 7.81
N GLY A 106 11.43 -0.90 8.71
CA GLY A 106 12.46 -1.32 9.66
C GLY A 106 12.61 -0.41 10.87
N LEU A 107 11.57 0.34 11.24
CA LEU A 107 11.59 1.13 12.47
C LEU A 107 11.30 0.25 13.69
N ASP A 108 11.95 0.58 14.82
CA ASP A 108 11.82 -0.17 16.07
C ASP A 108 10.36 -0.13 16.57
N PRO A 109 9.70 -1.30 16.77
CA PRO A 109 8.37 -1.39 17.34
C PRO A 109 8.20 -0.61 18.65
N LYS A 110 9.26 -0.50 19.48
CA LYS A 110 9.23 0.29 20.72
C LYS A 110 8.92 1.76 20.44
N GLY A 111 9.62 2.36 19.48
CA GLY A 111 9.41 3.75 19.09
C GLY A 111 8.04 3.97 18.46
N VAL A 112 7.58 3.03 17.61
CA VAL A 112 6.24 3.11 17.02
C VAL A 112 5.18 3.07 18.12
N MET A 113 5.25 2.09 19.04
CA MET A 113 4.27 1.94 20.12
C MET A 113 4.29 3.13 21.09
N ALA A 114 5.48 3.63 21.42
CA ALA A 114 5.66 4.82 22.25
C ALA A 114 5.04 6.06 21.60
N GLU A 115 5.13 6.19 20.28
CA GLU A 115 4.45 7.28 19.55
C GLU A 115 2.93 7.16 19.65
N LEU A 116 2.37 5.95 19.48
CA LEU A 116 0.92 5.73 19.62
C LEU A 116 0.40 6.11 21.02
N THR A 117 1.19 5.85 22.07
CA THR A 117 0.83 6.18 23.45
C THR A 117 1.29 7.57 23.90
N GLY A 118 1.80 8.40 22.98
CA GLY A 118 2.18 9.79 23.25
C GLY A 118 3.37 9.93 24.20
N ARG A 119 4.35 9.02 24.14
CA ARG A 119 5.55 9.02 24.99
C ARG A 119 6.74 9.68 24.31
N ARG A 120 7.68 10.16 25.12
CA ARG A 120 8.87 10.89 24.67
C ARG A 120 9.75 10.07 23.71
N GLY A 121 9.85 8.77 23.93
CA GLY A 121 10.57 7.80 23.10
C GLY A 121 9.86 7.47 21.78
N GLY A 122 8.72 8.10 21.50
CA GLY A 122 8.05 8.03 20.21
C GLY A 122 8.91 8.59 19.07
N LEU A 123 8.68 8.09 17.86
CA LEU A 123 9.47 8.45 16.66
C LEU A 123 9.32 9.92 16.24
N SER A 124 8.22 10.55 16.63
CA SER A 124 7.95 11.99 16.52
C SER A 124 7.91 12.66 17.90
N LYS A 125 8.64 12.11 18.88
CA LYS A 125 8.71 12.55 20.29
C LYS A 125 7.35 12.54 21.01
N GLY A 126 6.42 11.68 20.59
CA GLY A 126 5.08 11.57 21.18
C GLY A 126 4.10 12.66 20.74
N LYS A 127 4.46 13.50 19.76
CA LYS A 127 3.65 14.62 19.27
C LYS A 127 2.68 14.23 18.16
N GLY A 128 3.05 13.23 17.37
CA GLY A 128 2.32 12.83 16.17
C GLY A 128 1.19 11.84 16.45
N GLY A 129 1.39 10.98 17.43
CA GLY A 129 0.42 9.95 17.78
C GLY A 129 0.17 8.97 16.63
N SER A 130 -1.00 8.32 16.67
CA SER A 130 -1.35 7.25 15.73
C SER A 130 -1.54 7.67 14.27
N MET A 131 -1.51 8.95 13.94
CA MET A 131 -1.81 9.41 12.57
C MET A 131 -0.71 10.25 11.94
N HIS A 132 0.41 10.50 12.62
CA HIS A 132 1.44 11.45 12.15
C HIS A 132 2.86 10.97 12.47
N MET A 133 3.32 9.93 11.78
CA MET A 133 4.65 9.37 12.03
C MET A 133 5.59 9.52 10.83
N PHE A 134 6.81 10.00 11.10
CA PHE A 134 7.79 10.35 10.08
C PHE A 134 9.17 9.78 10.46
N SER A 135 9.96 9.42 9.45
CA SER A 135 11.38 9.11 9.64
C SER A 135 12.19 9.54 8.44
N LYS A 136 12.99 10.59 8.63
CA LYS A 136 13.95 11.04 7.62
C LYS A 136 15.05 10.00 7.39
N GLU A 137 15.46 9.27 8.43
CA GLU A 137 16.50 8.25 8.33
C GLU A 137 16.09 7.09 7.41
N LYS A 138 14.81 6.71 7.46
CA LYS A 138 14.28 5.60 6.67
C LYS A 138 13.57 6.04 5.39
N ASP A 139 13.67 7.32 4.99
CA ASP A 139 12.92 7.88 3.86
C ASP A 139 11.40 7.60 3.94
N PHE A 140 10.85 7.67 5.15
CA PHE A 140 9.45 7.42 5.44
C PHE A 140 8.70 8.70 5.81
N TYR A 141 7.65 8.99 5.06
CA TYR A 141 6.84 10.20 5.15
C TYR A 141 5.37 9.82 5.36
N GLY A 142 5.08 9.16 6.48
CA GLY A 142 3.73 8.65 6.78
C GLY A 142 2.87 9.64 7.56
N GLY A 143 1.63 9.22 7.81
CA GLY A 143 0.82 9.91 8.79
C GLY A 143 0.26 11.23 8.30
N HIS A 144 -0.36 11.22 7.13
CA HIS A 144 -1.15 12.36 6.65
C HIS A 144 -2.62 12.19 7.02
N GLY A 145 -3.11 13.00 7.97
CA GLY A 145 -4.51 13.02 8.41
C GLY A 145 -5.48 13.63 7.39
N ILE A 146 -4.99 14.51 6.50
CA ILE A 146 -5.80 15.09 5.42
C ILE A 146 -5.86 14.09 4.26
N VAL A 147 -7.07 13.59 3.98
CA VAL A 147 -7.31 12.57 2.96
C VAL A 147 -6.82 13.03 1.59
N GLY A 148 -5.84 12.30 1.03
CA GLY A 148 -5.26 12.53 -0.29
C GLY A 148 -4.10 13.54 -0.33
N ALA A 149 -3.81 14.25 0.77
CA ALA A 149 -2.75 15.28 0.78
C ALA A 149 -1.37 14.69 0.52
N GLN A 150 -1.14 13.46 0.99
CA GLN A 150 0.10 12.73 0.79
C GLN A 150 0.40 12.43 -0.68
N VAL A 151 -0.62 12.45 -1.56
CA VAL A 151 -0.44 12.12 -2.98
C VAL A 151 0.33 13.23 -3.71
N SER A 152 -0.04 14.49 -3.44
CA SER A 152 0.69 15.64 -3.98
C SER A 152 2.10 15.74 -3.41
N LEU A 153 2.28 15.44 -2.12
CA LEU A 153 3.58 15.41 -1.47
C LEU A 153 4.48 14.30 -2.02
N GLY A 154 3.93 13.10 -2.24
CA GLY A 154 4.66 11.99 -2.85
C GLY A 154 5.04 12.25 -4.30
N THR A 155 4.21 12.99 -5.02
CA THR A 155 4.56 13.52 -6.34
C THR A 155 5.73 14.50 -6.27
N GLY A 156 5.76 15.36 -5.24
CA GLY A 156 6.89 16.24 -4.95
C GLY A 156 8.19 15.49 -4.61
N LEU A 157 8.12 14.37 -3.89
CA LEU A 157 9.27 13.50 -3.65
C LEU A 157 9.83 12.91 -4.95
N GLY A 158 8.95 12.44 -5.85
CA GLY A 158 9.36 12.00 -7.19
C GLY A 158 9.99 13.10 -8.03
N PHE A 159 9.45 14.33 -7.94
CA PHE A 159 10.08 15.51 -8.55
C PHE A 159 11.49 15.74 -7.99
N ALA A 160 11.65 15.68 -6.67
CA ALA A 160 12.94 15.86 -6.02
C ALA A 160 13.96 14.79 -6.43
N ASN A 161 13.54 13.53 -6.56
CA ASN A 161 14.40 12.43 -7.05
C ASN A 161 14.86 12.67 -8.47
N LYS A 162 13.92 13.04 -9.36
CA LYS A 162 14.24 13.38 -10.74
C LYS A 162 15.21 14.56 -10.82
N TYR A 163 14.94 15.63 -10.06
CA TYR A 163 15.76 16.83 -10.04
C TYR A 163 17.19 16.56 -9.54
N ARG A 164 17.36 15.60 -8.62
CA ARG A 164 18.67 15.20 -8.08
C ARG A 164 19.36 14.11 -8.90
N GLU A 165 18.71 13.56 -9.91
CA GLU A 165 19.22 12.47 -10.75
C GLU A 165 19.72 11.25 -9.92
N ASN A 166 19.06 10.98 -8.79
CA ASN A 166 19.50 9.94 -7.83
C ASN A 166 18.96 8.53 -8.15
N GLY A 167 18.08 8.42 -9.14
CA GLY A 167 17.47 7.15 -9.55
C GLY A 167 16.44 6.59 -8.56
N ASN A 168 16.07 7.31 -7.49
CA ASN A 168 15.12 6.85 -6.48
C ASN A 168 13.66 7.03 -6.93
N VAL A 169 12.78 6.18 -6.41
CA VAL A 169 11.34 6.21 -6.71
C VAL A 169 10.54 6.58 -5.46
N SER A 170 9.50 7.39 -5.64
CA SER A 170 8.53 7.71 -4.59
C SER A 170 7.35 6.74 -4.65
N MET A 171 7.20 5.90 -3.62
CA MET A 171 6.06 5.00 -3.46
C MET A 171 4.97 5.72 -2.65
N THR A 172 3.92 6.14 -3.34
CA THR A 172 2.88 7.02 -2.80
C THR A 172 1.59 6.25 -2.55
N PHE A 173 1.32 5.93 -1.28
CA PHE A 173 0.20 5.11 -0.84
C PHE A 173 -1.02 5.95 -0.46
N PHE A 174 -2.20 5.47 -0.86
CA PHE A 174 -3.48 6.09 -0.52
C PHE A 174 -4.63 5.09 -0.67
N GLY A 175 -5.71 5.30 0.08
CA GLY A 175 -6.88 4.42 0.01
C GLY A 175 -7.79 4.69 -1.19
N ASP A 176 -8.71 3.76 -1.43
CA ASP A 176 -9.80 3.89 -2.41
C ASP A 176 -10.62 5.18 -2.23
N GLY A 177 -10.95 5.54 -0.99
CA GLY A 177 -11.66 6.80 -0.69
C GLY A 177 -10.86 8.06 -1.07
N ALA A 178 -9.53 8.05 -0.86
CA ALA A 178 -8.65 9.17 -1.19
C ALA A 178 -8.47 9.34 -2.71
N SER A 179 -8.65 8.26 -3.48
CA SER A 179 -8.54 8.25 -4.94
C SER A 179 -9.55 9.16 -5.66
N ASN A 180 -10.57 9.63 -4.94
CA ASN A 180 -11.60 10.53 -5.47
C ASN A 180 -11.31 12.03 -5.23
N GLN A 181 -10.20 12.37 -4.56
CA GLN A 181 -9.84 13.77 -4.27
C GLN A 181 -9.28 14.47 -5.52
N GLY A 182 -9.64 15.74 -5.74
CA GLY A 182 -9.20 16.52 -6.91
C GLY A 182 -7.67 16.60 -7.03
N GLN A 183 -6.98 16.83 -5.91
CA GLN A 183 -5.51 16.90 -5.86
C GLN A 183 -4.80 15.61 -6.34
N VAL A 184 -5.47 14.45 -6.31
CA VAL A 184 -4.92 13.20 -6.85
C VAL A 184 -4.81 13.28 -8.38
N TYR A 185 -5.83 13.83 -9.05
CA TYR A 185 -5.82 13.99 -10.51
C TYR A 185 -4.83 15.07 -10.94
N GLU A 186 -4.73 16.16 -10.18
CA GLU A 186 -3.71 17.19 -10.40
C GLU A 186 -2.29 16.59 -10.29
N SER A 187 -2.07 15.73 -9.29
CA SER A 187 -0.81 14.99 -9.12
C SER A 187 -0.49 14.10 -10.31
N PHE A 188 -1.46 13.31 -10.79
CA PHE A 188 -1.29 12.46 -11.98
C PHE A 188 -0.89 13.27 -13.21
N ASN A 189 -1.59 14.38 -13.47
CA ASN A 189 -1.28 15.25 -14.59
C ASN A 189 0.18 15.74 -14.54
N MET A 190 0.62 16.22 -13.38
CA MET A 190 1.97 16.76 -13.21
C MET A 190 3.04 15.67 -13.28
N ALA A 191 2.81 14.52 -12.66
CA ALA A 191 3.74 13.40 -12.69
C ALA A 191 3.99 12.88 -14.10
N GLU A 192 2.92 12.76 -14.91
CA GLU A 192 3.03 12.27 -16.28
C GLU A 192 3.60 13.33 -17.23
N LEU A 193 3.18 14.59 -17.11
CA LEU A 193 3.73 15.72 -17.87
C LEU A 193 5.26 15.81 -17.70
N TRP A 194 5.73 15.62 -16.47
CA TRP A 194 7.15 15.73 -16.14
C TRP A 194 7.87 14.39 -16.10
N LYS A 195 7.22 13.27 -16.44
CA LYS A 195 7.81 11.93 -16.36
C LYS A 195 8.52 11.68 -15.03
N LEU A 196 7.79 11.85 -13.93
CA LEU A 196 8.32 11.70 -12.58
C LEU A 196 8.39 10.21 -12.16
N PRO A 197 9.41 9.81 -11.39
CA PRO A 197 9.53 8.47 -10.82
C PRO A 197 8.63 8.33 -9.59
N VAL A 198 7.32 8.16 -9.82
CA VAL A 198 6.31 8.01 -8.75
C VAL A 198 5.44 6.79 -9.03
N ILE A 199 5.29 5.92 -8.04
CA ILE A 199 4.30 4.84 -8.06
C ILE A 199 3.14 5.26 -7.17
N TYR A 200 1.95 5.33 -7.75
CA TYR A 200 0.72 5.58 -7.03
C TYR A 200 0.09 4.25 -6.61
N VAL A 201 0.22 3.91 -5.34
CA VAL A 201 -0.27 2.66 -4.76
C VAL A 201 -1.63 2.90 -4.12
N ILE A 202 -2.68 2.39 -4.76
CA ILE A 202 -4.05 2.48 -4.28
C ILE A 202 -4.35 1.24 -3.45
N GLU A 203 -4.48 1.41 -2.14
CA GLU A 203 -4.92 0.37 -1.23
C GLU A 203 -6.45 0.26 -1.26
N ASN A 204 -6.96 -0.55 -2.17
CA ASN A 204 -8.39 -0.76 -2.32
C ASN A 204 -8.89 -1.80 -1.32
N ASN A 205 -9.18 -1.35 -0.10
CA ASN A 205 -9.77 -2.16 0.97
C ASN A 205 -11.31 -2.17 0.96
N LYS A 206 -11.90 -1.74 -0.17
CA LYS A 206 -13.33 -1.68 -0.48
C LYS A 206 -14.13 -0.55 0.17
N TYR A 207 -13.57 0.17 1.15
CA TYR A 207 -14.32 1.14 1.95
C TYR A 207 -13.55 2.41 2.35
N GLY A 208 -13.98 3.55 1.81
CA GLY A 208 -13.69 4.89 2.34
C GLY A 208 -14.53 5.16 3.60
N MET A 209 -13.94 4.95 4.78
CA MET A 209 -14.67 4.87 6.06
C MET A 209 -15.78 3.81 5.98
N GLY A 210 -17.04 4.22 5.74
CA GLY A 210 -18.20 3.35 5.57
C GLY A 210 -18.84 3.37 4.19
N THR A 211 -18.29 4.15 3.25
CA THR A 211 -18.78 4.24 1.87
C THR A 211 -18.02 3.23 1.00
N SER A 212 -18.73 2.30 0.37
CA SER A 212 -18.10 1.32 -0.51
C SER A 212 -17.61 1.95 -1.83
N VAL A 213 -16.64 1.32 -2.47
CA VAL A 213 -16.15 1.75 -3.80
C VAL A 213 -17.27 1.82 -4.82
N GLU A 214 -18.15 0.82 -4.86
CA GLU A 214 -19.35 0.76 -5.73
C GLU A 214 -20.29 1.95 -5.56
N ARG A 215 -20.29 2.59 -4.39
CA ARG A 215 -21.14 3.75 -4.09
C ARG A 215 -20.44 5.09 -4.26
N SER A 216 -19.12 5.10 -4.41
CA SER A 216 -18.30 6.32 -4.47
C SER A 216 -17.60 6.53 -5.80
N SER A 217 -17.58 5.52 -6.67
CA SER A 217 -16.82 5.54 -7.92
C SER A 217 -17.67 5.06 -9.09
N SER A 218 -17.70 5.83 -10.18
CA SER A 218 -18.35 5.43 -11.44
C SER A 218 -17.56 4.36 -12.21
N MET A 219 -16.23 4.40 -12.10
CA MET A 219 -15.33 3.34 -12.52
C MET A 219 -14.70 2.71 -11.28
N THR A 220 -15.05 1.45 -11.00
CA THR A 220 -14.61 0.73 -9.79
C THR A 220 -13.28 0.01 -9.97
N ASP A 221 -12.79 -0.08 -11.20
CA ASP A 221 -11.41 -0.39 -11.54
C ASP A 221 -10.53 0.84 -11.29
N LEU A 222 -9.91 0.92 -10.12
CA LEU A 222 -9.10 2.07 -9.72
C LEU A 222 -7.73 2.07 -10.41
N SER A 223 -7.27 0.93 -10.94
CA SER A 223 -6.05 0.88 -11.76
C SER A 223 -6.15 1.73 -13.04
N GLN A 224 -7.37 2.00 -13.52
CA GLN A 224 -7.62 2.82 -14.71
C GLN A 224 -7.68 4.34 -14.43
N ARG A 225 -7.50 4.79 -13.18
CA ARG A 225 -7.62 6.22 -12.82
C ARG A 225 -6.62 7.12 -13.56
N GLY A 226 -5.50 6.57 -13.98
CA GLY A 226 -4.47 7.28 -14.74
C GLY A 226 -4.69 7.32 -16.26
N ALA A 227 -5.69 6.61 -16.79
CA ALA A 227 -5.84 6.37 -18.23
C ALA A 227 -5.99 7.65 -19.06
N SER A 228 -6.71 8.66 -18.54
CA SER A 228 -6.87 9.96 -19.22
C SER A 228 -5.57 10.77 -19.32
N PHE A 229 -4.60 10.49 -18.46
CA PHE A 229 -3.28 11.12 -18.47
C PHE A 229 -2.26 10.31 -19.27
N GLY A 230 -2.55 9.04 -19.57
CA GLY A 230 -1.60 8.11 -20.21
C GLY A 230 -0.75 7.33 -19.22
N ILE A 231 -1.09 7.35 -17.92
CA ILE A 231 -0.37 6.60 -16.89
C ILE A 231 -0.82 5.14 -16.93
N PRO A 232 0.10 4.17 -17.12
CA PRO A 232 -0.24 2.76 -17.03
C PRO A 232 -0.64 2.39 -15.60
N GLY A 233 -1.60 1.46 -15.48
CA GLY A 233 -1.96 0.88 -14.20
C GLY A 233 -2.40 -0.57 -14.33
N GLU A 234 -2.24 -1.31 -13.24
CA GLU A 234 -2.72 -2.69 -13.13
C GLU A 234 -3.33 -3.00 -11.76
N LYS A 235 -4.25 -3.96 -11.75
CA LYS A 235 -4.77 -4.54 -10.51
C LYS A 235 -3.87 -5.65 -10.05
N VAL A 236 -3.66 -5.68 -8.75
CA VAL A 236 -2.83 -6.67 -8.06
C VAL A 236 -3.69 -7.30 -6.95
N ASP A 237 -3.56 -8.61 -6.78
CA ASP A 237 -4.07 -9.25 -5.57
C ASP A 237 -3.23 -8.78 -4.38
N GLY A 238 -3.75 -7.80 -3.64
CA GLY A 238 -3.10 -7.21 -2.47
C GLY A 238 -3.10 -8.14 -1.26
N MET A 239 -3.70 -9.33 -1.36
CA MET A 239 -3.68 -10.37 -0.34
C MET A 239 -2.58 -11.42 -0.59
N ASP A 240 -1.90 -11.39 -1.75
CA ASP A 240 -0.77 -12.26 -2.05
C ASP A 240 0.54 -11.44 -2.15
N VAL A 241 1.39 -11.58 -1.14
CA VAL A 241 2.69 -10.88 -1.04
C VAL A 241 3.59 -11.12 -2.26
N ARG A 242 3.49 -12.29 -2.92
CA ARG A 242 4.26 -12.58 -4.13
C ARG A 242 3.75 -11.77 -5.33
N ALA A 243 2.44 -11.69 -5.48
CA ALA A 243 1.81 -10.89 -6.54
C ALA A 243 2.11 -9.39 -6.35
N VAL A 244 2.06 -8.92 -5.09
CA VAL A 244 2.46 -7.56 -4.72
C VAL A 244 3.91 -7.32 -5.13
N MET A 245 4.87 -8.12 -4.64
CA MET A 245 6.29 -7.91 -4.93
C MET A 245 6.60 -7.93 -6.43
N ALA A 246 5.99 -8.85 -7.20
CA ALA A 246 6.17 -8.90 -8.65
C ALA A 246 5.70 -7.61 -9.34
N ALA A 247 4.52 -7.10 -8.97
CA ALA A 247 3.99 -5.85 -9.52
C ALA A 247 4.82 -4.64 -9.08
N SER A 248 5.30 -4.63 -7.84
CA SER A 248 6.19 -3.59 -7.30
C SER A 248 7.51 -3.53 -8.05
N GLN A 249 8.16 -4.66 -8.31
CA GLN A 249 9.42 -4.71 -9.08
C GLN A 249 9.25 -4.11 -10.47
N LYS A 250 8.21 -4.53 -11.18
CA LYS A 250 7.88 -4.00 -12.52
C LYS A 250 7.63 -2.49 -12.50
N ALA A 251 6.85 -1.99 -11.54
CA ALA A 251 6.55 -0.56 -11.43
C ALA A 251 7.79 0.26 -11.05
N LEU A 252 8.64 -0.26 -10.16
CA LEU A 252 9.90 0.37 -9.75
C LEU A 252 10.87 0.46 -10.94
N GLU A 253 11.06 -0.63 -11.70
CA GLU A 253 11.86 -0.61 -12.92
C GLU A 253 11.31 0.39 -13.95
N TRP A 254 10.00 0.38 -14.20
CA TRP A 254 9.35 1.34 -15.11
C TRP A 254 9.69 2.79 -14.76
N CYS A 255 9.56 3.16 -13.48
CA CYS A 255 9.86 4.50 -13.01
C CYS A 255 11.36 4.82 -13.12
N ARG A 256 12.25 3.88 -12.79
CA ARG A 256 13.71 4.06 -12.90
C ARG A 256 14.20 4.19 -14.33
N GLU A 257 13.56 3.53 -15.28
CA GLU A 257 13.83 3.68 -16.72
C GLU A 257 13.36 5.03 -17.29
N GLY A 258 12.79 5.91 -16.45
CA GLY A 258 12.36 7.26 -16.84
C GLY A 258 11.06 7.25 -17.67
N LYS A 259 10.30 6.15 -17.66
CA LYS A 259 9.05 6.03 -18.42
C LYS A 259 7.88 6.81 -17.81
N GLY A 260 8.08 7.39 -16.63
CA GLY A 260 7.11 8.21 -15.90
C GLY A 260 6.45 7.45 -14.76
N PRO A 261 5.29 7.93 -14.28
CA PRO A 261 4.59 7.33 -13.16
C PRO A 261 3.93 5.99 -13.52
N TYR A 262 3.53 5.25 -12.49
CA TYR A 262 2.80 3.98 -12.62
C TYR A 262 1.72 3.88 -11.53
N ILE A 263 0.58 3.23 -11.81
CA ILE A 263 -0.49 2.99 -10.82
C ILE A 263 -0.56 1.50 -10.48
N LEU A 264 -0.61 1.19 -9.19
CA LEU A 264 -0.91 -0.15 -8.69
C LEU A 264 -2.19 -0.10 -7.85
N GLU A 265 -3.24 -0.78 -8.30
CA GLU A 265 -4.42 -1.02 -7.47
C GLU A 265 -4.24 -2.32 -6.69
N MET A 266 -3.90 -2.18 -5.41
CA MET A 266 -3.74 -3.28 -4.47
C MET A 266 -5.12 -3.65 -3.92
N VAL A 267 -5.72 -4.70 -4.49
CA VAL A 267 -7.02 -5.18 -4.04
C VAL A 267 -6.84 -5.96 -2.75
N THR A 268 -7.25 -5.35 -1.64
CA THR A 268 -7.05 -5.88 -0.28
C THR A 268 -8.34 -5.77 0.54
N TYR A 269 -8.29 -5.98 1.85
CA TYR A 269 -9.45 -5.88 2.71
C TYR A 269 -9.11 -5.47 4.15
N ARG A 270 -9.88 -4.52 4.70
CA ARG A 270 -9.68 -4.01 6.06
C ARG A 270 -10.48 -4.85 7.07
N TYR A 271 -9.85 -5.66 7.91
CA TYR A 271 -10.59 -6.54 8.84
C TYR A 271 -11.23 -5.81 10.04
N ARG A 272 -10.67 -4.66 10.45
CA ARG A 272 -11.22 -3.83 11.52
C ARG A 272 -12.06 -2.67 10.98
N GLY A 273 -12.82 -2.01 11.85
CA GLY A 273 -13.51 -0.76 11.51
C GLY A 273 -12.55 0.29 10.94
N HIS A 274 -13.09 1.39 10.44
CA HIS A 274 -12.29 2.48 9.90
C HIS A 274 -11.19 2.90 10.87
N SER A 275 -11.60 3.18 12.10
CA SER A 275 -10.77 3.38 13.29
C SER A 275 -11.25 2.41 14.39
N MET A 276 -10.53 2.36 15.52
CA MET A 276 -10.94 1.59 16.69
C MET A 276 -12.26 2.07 17.33
N SER A 277 -12.71 3.29 17.03
CA SER A 277 -14.01 3.82 17.46
C SER A 277 -15.15 3.53 16.49
N ASP A 278 -14.87 3.02 15.28
CA ASP A 278 -15.89 2.71 14.28
C ASP A 278 -16.44 1.28 14.45
N PRO A 279 -17.75 1.11 14.73
CA PRO A 279 -18.38 -0.20 14.88
C PRO A 279 -18.56 -0.98 13.57
N ALA A 280 -18.24 -0.40 12.41
CA ALA A 280 -18.27 -1.05 11.10
C ALA A 280 -19.63 -1.61 10.65
N LYS A 281 -20.74 -0.91 10.98
CA LYS A 281 -22.13 -1.37 10.70
C LYS A 281 -22.53 -1.39 9.21
N TYR A 282 -21.68 -0.89 8.31
CA TYR A 282 -21.94 -0.78 6.87
C TYR A 282 -21.56 -2.05 6.08
N ARG A 283 -21.12 -3.12 6.76
CA ARG A 283 -20.74 -4.39 6.16
C ARG A 283 -21.06 -5.55 7.09
N SER A 284 -21.23 -6.73 6.52
CA SER A 284 -21.64 -7.91 7.29
C SER A 284 -20.46 -8.56 8.00
N LYS A 285 -20.73 -9.23 9.13
CA LYS A 285 -19.71 -10.07 9.80
C LYS A 285 -19.27 -11.23 8.91
N ASP A 286 -20.20 -11.80 8.14
CA ASP A 286 -19.95 -12.93 7.24
C ASP A 286 -18.99 -12.56 6.11
N GLU A 287 -19.15 -11.37 5.52
CA GLU A 287 -18.22 -10.84 4.51
C GLU A 287 -16.78 -10.74 5.06
N VAL A 288 -16.61 -10.15 6.25
CA VAL A 288 -15.29 -10.02 6.88
C VAL A 288 -14.72 -11.40 7.22
N GLN A 289 -15.53 -12.29 7.78
CA GLN A 289 -15.08 -13.63 8.15
C GLN A 289 -14.71 -14.46 6.92
N LYS A 290 -15.48 -14.36 5.83
CA LYS A 290 -15.19 -15.02 4.57
C LYS A 290 -13.83 -14.57 4.02
N MET A 291 -13.62 -13.26 3.93
CA MET A 291 -12.33 -12.70 3.49
C MET A 291 -11.16 -13.15 4.36
N ARG A 292 -11.36 -13.26 5.68
CA ARG A 292 -10.32 -13.71 6.61
C ARG A 292 -10.03 -15.21 6.49
N THR A 293 -11.05 -16.05 6.35
CA THR A 293 -10.86 -17.50 6.26
C THR A 293 -10.28 -17.92 4.91
N GLU A 294 -10.69 -17.27 3.83
CA GLU A 294 -10.36 -17.68 2.46
C GLU A 294 -9.11 -16.98 1.91
N HIS A 295 -8.79 -15.78 2.39
CA HIS A 295 -7.79 -14.91 1.74
C HIS A 295 -6.78 -14.25 2.70
N ASP A 296 -6.71 -14.59 3.99
CA ASP A 296 -5.74 -13.93 4.89
C ASP A 296 -4.29 -14.10 4.40
N PRO A 297 -3.54 -13.00 4.20
CA PRO A 297 -2.22 -13.04 3.56
C PRO A 297 -1.20 -13.86 4.35
N ILE A 298 -1.32 -13.87 5.69
CA ILE A 298 -0.41 -14.59 6.57
C ILE A 298 -0.68 -16.09 6.50
N GLU A 299 -1.96 -16.48 6.46
CA GLU A 299 -2.35 -17.89 6.34
C GLU A 299 -2.00 -18.47 4.97
N GLN A 300 -2.06 -17.66 3.91
CA GLN A 300 -1.60 -18.06 2.57
C GLN A 300 -0.10 -18.41 2.57
N VAL A 301 0.76 -17.54 3.14
CA VAL A 301 2.20 -17.83 3.29
C VAL A 301 2.44 -19.04 4.17
N ARG A 302 1.75 -19.13 5.32
CA ARG A 302 1.84 -20.26 6.26
C ARG A 302 1.57 -21.59 5.56
N LYS A 303 0.50 -21.65 4.76
CA LYS A 303 0.12 -22.84 3.99
C LYS A 303 1.23 -23.22 3.00
N ARG A 304 1.78 -22.27 2.26
CA ARG A 304 2.89 -22.54 1.31
C ARG A 304 4.13 -23.06 2.01
N LEU A 305 4.50 -22.49 3.16
CA LEU A 305 5.65 -22.95 3.96
C LEU A 305 5.50 -24.42 4.40
N LEU A 306 4.30 -24.83 4.82
CA LEU A 306 4.01 -26.19 5.25
C LEU A 306 3.93 -27.17 4.08
N ASP A 307 3.22 -26.79 3.01
CA ASP A 307 3.06 -27.63 1.81
C ASP A 307 4.40 -27.93 1.13
N ASN A 308 5.30 -26.93 1.08
CA ASN A 308 6.65 -27.07 0.55
C ASN A 308 7.63 -27.74 1.53
N LYS A 309 7.19 -28.08 2.76
CA LYS A 309 8.03 -28.62 3.84
C LYS A 309 9.23 -27.72 4.17
N TRP A 310 9.06 -26.41 4.01
CA TRP A 310 10.08 -25.42 4.30
C TRP A 310 10.10 -25.04 5.78
N ALA A 311 8.98 -25.21 6.47
CA ALA A 311 8.89 -25.12 7.92
C ALA A 311 7.89 -26.15 8.44
N THR A 312 8.02 -26.46 9.73
CA THR A 312 7.07 -27.24 10.51
C THR A 312 6.12 -26.31 11.28
N GLU A 313 5.01 -26.88 11.73
CA GLU A 313 4.06 -26.21 12.61
C GLU A 313 4.73 -25.62 13.86
N ASP A 314 5.67 -26.33 14.47
CA ASP A 314 6.32 -25.88 15.70
C ASP A 314 7.36 -24.78 15.44
N GLU A 315 8.05 -24.79 14.29
CA GLU A 315 8.91 -23.67 13.89
C GLU A 315 8.10 -22.39 13.64
N LEU A 316 6.94 -22.48 12.97
CA LEU A 316 6.07 -21.32 12.74
C LEU A 316 5.48 -20.78 14.05
N LYS A 317 5.11 -21.65 14.99
CA LYS A 317 4.73 -21.23 16.35
C LYS A 317 5.88 -20.55 17.09
N GLY A 318 7.12 -21.01 16.88
CA GLY A 318 8.32 -20.36 17.40
C GLY A 318 8.43 -18.91 16.91
N ILE A 319 8.24 -18.69 15.60
CA ILE A 319 8.24 -17.34 15.02
C ILE A 319 7.13 -16.46 15.63
N ASP A 320 5.89 -16.94 15.73
CA ASP A 320 4.79 -16.17 16.34
C ASP A 320 5.09 -15.84 17.81
N LYS A 321 5.71 -16.77 18.55
CA LYS A 321 6.12 -16.54 19.95
C LYS A 321 7.16 -15.42 20.05
N ASP A 322 8.19 -15.44 19.21
CA ASP A 322 9.24 -14.42 19.21
C ASP A 322 8.70 -13.04 18.83
N VAL A 323 7.83 -12.99 17.81
CA VAL A 323 7.14 -11.76 17.41
C VAL A 323 6.29 -11.20 18.55
N ARG A 324 5.49 -12.05 19.21
CA ARG A 324 4.67 -11.63 20.35
C ARG A 324 5.53 -11.12 21.51
N ALA A 325 6.70 -11.71 21.75
CA ALA A 325 7.62 -11.25 22.77
C ALA A 325 8.14 -9.84 22.46
N ALA A 326 8.59 -9.58 21.21
CA ALA A 326 9.02 -8.25 20.79
C ALA A 326 7.89 -7.20 20.88
N VAL A 327 6.66 -7.57 20.49
CA VAL A 327 5.49 -6.70 20.63
C VAL A 327 5.14 -6.44 22.09
N ALA A 328 5.24 -7.45 22.96
CA ALA A 328 5.01 -7.28 24.40
C ALA A 328 6.04 -6.32 25.01
N GLU A 329 7.32 -6.47 24.65
CA GLU A 329 8.39 -5.56 25.05
C GLU A 329 8.13 -4.12 24.57
N SER A 330 7.64 -3.94 23.34
CA SER A 330 7.26 -2.61 22.84
C SER A 330 6.12 -1.97 23.64
N ALA A 331 5.13 -2.76 24.06
CA ALA A 331 4.02 -2.29 24.85
C ALA A 331 4.42 -1.97 26.30
N GLU A 332 5.34 -2.74 26.86
CA GLU A 332 5.94 -2.45 28.17
C GLU A 332 6.74 -1.14 28.12
N PHE A 333 7.64 -1.01 27.15
CA PHE A 333 8.41 0.21 26.92
C PHE A 333 7.50 1.44 26.83
N ALA A 334 6.47 1.39 25.98
CA ALA A 334 5.50 2.48 25.77
C ALA A 334 4.64 2.83 27.00
N GLN A 335 4.59 1.97 28.02
CA GLN A 335 3.90 2.24 29.28
C GLN A 335 4.85 2.77 30.37
N THR A 336 6.13 2.41 30.30
CA THR A 336 7.16 2.84 31.26
C THR A 336 7.93 4.08 30.82
N ASP A 337 7.97 4.36 29.51
CA ASP A 337 8.63 5.53 28.95
C ASP A 337 7.86 6.80 29.38
N PRO A 338 8.56 7.84 29.88
CA PRO A 338 7.89 9.03 30.39
C PRO A 338 7.17 9.80 29.29
N GLU A 339 6.17 10.57 29.71
CA GLU A 339 5.57 11.58 28.85
C GLU A 339 6.61 12.64 28.42
N PRO A 340 6.43 13.26 27.25
CA PRO A 340 7.23 14.42 26.86
C PRO A 340 7.12 15.52 27.91
N ASP A 341 8.23 16.23 28.15
CA ASP A 341 8.18 17.42 28.99
C ASP A 341 7.25 18.47 28.34
N PRO A 342 6.42 19.21 29.10
CA PRO A 342 5.53 20.22 28.52
C PRO A 342 6.23 21.27 27.64
N SER A 343 7.54 21.51 27.83
CA SER A 343 8.33 22.39 26.96
C SER A 343 8.44 21.90 25.50
N GLU A 344 8.25 20.60 25.24
CA GLU A 344 8.21 20.03 23.89
C GLU A 344 7.07 20.61 23.04
N LEU A 345 6.03 21.19 23.64
CA LEU A 345 4.96 21.89 22.91
C LEU A 345 5.47 23.09 22.11
N TYR A 346 6.61 23.66 22.49
CA TYR A 346 7.18 24.86 21.88
C TYR A 346 8.38 24.58 20.97
N THR A 347 8.77 23.31 20.82
CA THR A 347 9.89 22.91 19.96
C THR A 347 9.36 22.44 18.59
N ASP A 348 10.21 22.52 17.56
CA ASP A 348 9.93 22.03 16.19
C ASP A 348 8.77 22.75 15.46
N ILE A 349 8.36 23.95 15.91
CA ILE A 349 7.34 24.80 15.24
C ILE A 349 7.93 25.55 14.04
N LEU A 350 9.21 25.95 14.15
CA LEU A 350 9.98 26.66 13.15
C LEU A 350 11.31 25.93 12.92
N LEU A 351 11.96 26.19 11.79
CA LEU A 351 13.27 25.64 11.43
C LEU A 351 14.42 26.26 12.23
#